data_AF-A0A2D5GUL2-F1
#
_entry.id   AF-A0A2D5GUL2-F1
#
_cell.length_a   1.000
_cell.length_b   1.000
_cell.length_c   1.000
_cell.angle_alpha   90.00
_cell.angle_beta   90.00
_cell.angle_gamma   90.00
#
_symmetry.space_group_name_H-M   'P 1'
#
loop_
_entity.id
_entity.type
_entity.pdbx_description
1 polymer ?
#
loop_
_entity_poly.entity_id
_entity_poly.type
_entity_poly.pdbx_seq_one_letter_code
_entity_poly.pdbx_strand_id
1 'polypeptide(L)'
;MGFDLYGLKPQKNTNEPPILLKFRDEDGWVKWDDMTESDKDEYFKFKNKYDDENPGLYFRNNVWWWRPLWEYICIECENILTDKDIESGSYNDGHKISKTKSKRIASRLRTLIKDGSVVEHAIAYHVHLESLPLEDCGICDGSGHRNDNIVQGPCNACNTEYTKEAGIPIGKKKNWKLSYPFEIENIIGFERFCEQSGGFKIC
;
A
#
# COMPACT_ATOMS: atom_id res chain seq x y z
N MET A 1 -4.70 -6.92 4.99
CA MET A 1 -5.47 -5.67 5.19
C MET A 1 -4.83 -4.57 4.34
N GLY A 2 -5.61 -3.65 3.76
CA GLY A 2 -5.10 -2.59 2.89
C GLY A 2 -6.06 -1.41 2.81
N PHE A 3 -5.68 -0.41 2.04
CA PHE A 3 -6.33 0.88 1.93
C PHE A 3 -6.80 1.08 0.49
N ASP A 4 -8.11 1.13 0.34
CA ASP A 4 -8.82 1.31 -0.92
C ASP A 4 -9.25 2.77 -1.04
N LEU A 5 -8.65 3.51 -1.97
CA LEU A 5 -8.92 4.93 -2.14
C LEU A 5 -9.76 5.15 -3.39
N TYR A 6 -10.87 5.86 -3.23
CA TYR A 6 -11.80 6.15 -4.32
C TYR A 6 -11.88 7.65 -4.56
N GLY A 7 -11.70 8.08 -5.82
CA GLY A 7 -11.90 9.46 -6.21
C GLY A 7 -13.34 9.91 -5.98
N LEU A 8 -13.53 11.11 -5.43
CA LEU A 8 -14.85 11.68 -5.15
C LEU A 8 -15.52 12.22 -6.41
N LYS A 9 -14.74 12.88 -7.27
CA LYS A 9 -15.16 13.42 -8.57
C LYS A 9 -14.01 13.30 -9.56
N PRO A 10 -13.60 12.06 -9.87
CA PRO A 10 -12.39 11.83 -10.63
C PRO A 10 -12.54 12.30 -12.07
N GLN A 11 -11.43 12.77 -12.63
CA GLN A 11 -11.32 13.08 -14.04
C GLN A 11 -11.45 11.79 -14.85
N LYS A 12 -12.33 11.81 -15.86
CA LYS A 12 -12.49 10.72 -16.83
C LYS A 12 -11.72 11.06 -18.09
N ASN A 13 -10.58 10.41 -18.28
CA ASN A 13 -9.74 10.58 -19.47
C ASN A 13 -10.20 9.67 -20.60
N THR A 14 -10.62 8.44 -20.26
CA THR A 14 -11.18 7.48 -21.20
C THR A 14 -12.54 6.98 -20.70
N ASN A 15 -13.36 6.49 -21.63
CA ASN A 15 -14.62 5.86 -21.28
C ASN A 15 -14.38 4.43 -20.83
N GLU A 16 -15.25 3.94 -19.94
CA GLU A 16 -15.20 2.56 -19.50
C GLU A 16 -15.35 1.61 -20.71
N PRO A 17 -14.45 0.64 -20.90
CA PRO A 17 -14.55 -0.31 -21.99
C PRO A 17 -15.87 -1.10 -21.93
N PRO A 18 -16.69 -1.14 -23.00
CA PRO A 18 -17.97 -1.87 -23.00
C PRO A 18 -17.84 -3.36 -22.66
N ILE A 19 -16.65 -3.95 -22.84
CA ILE A 19 -16.37 -5.34 -22.45
C ILE A 19 -16.57 -5.56 -20.95
N LEU A 20 -16.29 -4.57 -20.10
CA LEU A 20 -16.47 -4.68 -18.65
C LEU A 20 -17.94 -4.84 -18.25
N LEU A 21 -18.87 -4.34 -19.07
CA LEU A 21 -20.32 -4.51 -18.85
C LEU A 21 -20.76 -5.97 -19.00
N LYS A 22 -20.06 -6.79 -19.80
CA LYS A 22 -20.40 -8.21 -19.99
C LYS A 22 -20.19 -9.05 -18.73
N PHE A 23 -19.31 -8.57 -17.85
CA PHE A 23 -18.96 -9.21 -16.58
C PHE A 23 -19.81 -8.69 -15.42
N ARG A 24 -20.83 -7.87 -15.69
CA ARG A 24 -21.74 -7.34 -14.68
C ARG A 24 -23.13 -7.96 -14.78
N ASP A 25 -23.83 -7.99 -13.66
CA ASP A 25 -25.26 -8.28 -13.58
C ASP A 25 -26.10 -7.02 -13.88
N GLU A 26 -27.43 -7.16 -13.79
CA GLU A 26 -28.39 -6.08 -14.04
C GLU A 26 -28.26 -4.93 -13.03
N ASP A 27 -27.76 -5.21 -11.83
CA ASP A 27 -27.52 -4.24 -10.75
C ASP A 27 -26.13 -3.56 -10.85
N GLY A 28 -25.30 -4.01 -11.80
CA GLY A 28 -23.97 -3.48 -12.08
C GLY A 28 -22.84 -4.12 -11.25
N TRP A 29 -23.12 -5.17 -10.48
CA TRP A 29 -22.11 -5.93 -9.74
C TRP A 29 -21.40 -6.92 -10.66
N VAL A 30 -20.11 -7.13 -10.40
CA VAL A 30 -19.35 -8.14 -11.14
C VAL A 30 -19.83 -9.53 -10.73
N LYS A 31 -20.24 -10.35 -11.70
CA LYS A 31 -20.76 -11.71 -11.48
C LYS A 31 -19.65 -12.74 -11.27
N TRP A 32 -18.87 -12.58 -10.20
CA TRP A 32 -17.66 -13.38 -9.93
C TRP A 32 -17.91 -14.89 -9.94
N ASP A 33 -19.06 -15.33 -9.43
CA ASP A 33 -19.41 -16.75 -9.30
C ASP A 33 -19.70 -17.42 -10.65
N ASP A 34 -20.06 -16.64 -11.67
CA ASP A 34 -20.37 -17.12 -13.02
C ASP A 34 -19.16 -17.07 -13.97
N MET A 35 -18.02 -16.53 -13.51
CA MET A 35 -16.84 -16.29 -14.35
C MET A 35 -15.85 -17.44 -14.26
N THR A 36 -15.40 -17.91 -15.44
CA THR A 36 -14.23 -18.78 -15.53
C THR A 36 -12.96 -18.02 -15.16
N GLU A 37 -11.86 -18.74 -14.92
CA GLU A 37 -10.57 -18.07 -14.65
C GLU A 37 -10.13 -17.20 -15.83
N SER A 38 -10.37 -17.66 -17.07
CA SER A 38 -10.09 -16.88 -18.27
C SER A 38 -10.94 -15.60 -18.35
N ASP A 39 -12.19 -15.63 -17.89
CA ASP A 39 -13.04 -14.45 -17.84
C ASP A 39 -12.52 -13.44 -16.80
N LYS A 40 -12.02 -13.93 -15.65
CA LYS A 40 -11.42 -13.09 -14.61
C LYS A 40 -10.13 -12.43 -15.12
N ASP A 41 -9.27 -13.18 -15.81
CA ASP A 41 -8.06 -12.65 -16.43
C ASP A 41 -8.39 -11.56 -17.45
N GLU A 42 -9.40 -11.78 -18.30
CA GLU A 42 -9.85 -10.78 -19.27
C GLU A 42 -10.41 -9.53 -18.56
N TYR A 43 -11.26 -9.72 -17.56
CA TYR A 43 -11.79 -8.62 -16.75
C TYR A 43 -10.67 -7.79 -16.13
N PHE A 44 -9.73 -8.40 -15.42
CA PHE A 44 -8.64 -7.68 -14.76
C PHE A 44 -7.72 -7.00 -15.77
N LYS A 45 -7.46 -7.61 -16.93
CA LYS A 45 -6.70 -6.96 -18.01
C LYS A 45 -7.35 -5.65 -18.47
N PHE A 46 -8.65 -5.65 -18.76
CA PHE A 46 -9.35 -4.44 -19.20
C PHE A 46 -9.57 -3.45 -18.05
N LYS A 47 -9.84 -3.93 -16.84
CA LYS A 47 -10.05 -3.08 -15.67
C LYS A 47 -8.76 -2.36 -15.26
N ASN A 48 -7.64 -3.07 -15.19
CA ASN A 48 -6.34 -2.47 -14.86
C ASN A 48 -5.94 -1.42 -15.89
N LYS A 49 -6.10 -1.72 -17.19
CA LYS A 49 -5.86 -0.74 -18.24
C LYS A 49 -6.75 0.50 -18.10
N TYR A 50 -8.03 0.31 -17.80
CA TYR A 50 -8.96 1.42 -17.59
C TYR A 50 -8.57 2.27 -16.38
N ASP A 51 -8.13 1.66 -15.29
CA ASP A 51 -7.66 2.35 -14.09
C ASP A 51 -6.35 3.11 -14.34
N ASP A 52 -5.41 2.53 -15.09
CA ASP A 52 -4.15 3.17 -15.50
C ASP A 52 -4.41 4.42 -16.36
N GLU A 53 -5.38 4.35 -17.26
CA GLU A 53 -5.81 5.49 -18.11
C GLU A 53 -6.60 6.53 -17.31
N ASN A 54 -7.22 6.15 -16.19
CA ASN A 54 -8.03 7.02 -15.34
C ASN A 54 -7.55 6.97 -13.89
N PRO A 55 -6.30 7.41 -13.61
CA PRO A 55 -5.61 7.14 -12.35
C PRO A 55 -6.28 7.81 -11.15
N GLY A 56 -7.20 8.75 -11.34
CA GLY A 56 -7.98 9.36 -10.26
C GLY A 56 -9.15 8.50 -9.75
N LEU A 57 -9.57 7.46 -10.49
CA LEU A 57 -10.72 6.63 -10.11
C LEU A 57 -10.47 5.87 -8.82
N TYR A 58 -9.33 5.19 -8.75
CA TYR A 58 -9.01 4.22 -7.72
C TYR A 58 -7.50 4.13 -7.50
N PHE A 59 -7.10 4.05 -6.23
CA PHE A 59 -5.73 3.78 -5.83
C PHE A 59 -5.74 2.77 -4.69
N ARG A 60 -4.80 1.82 -4.72
CA ARG A 60 -4.75 0.73 -3.75
C ARG A 60 -3.34 0.48 -3.25
N ASN A 61 -3.21 0.45 -1.92
CA ASN A 61 -2.03 -0.09 -1.26
C ASN A 61 -2.42 -1.07 -0.18
N ASN A 62 -1.67 -2.17 -0.05
CA ASN A 62 -1.80 -2.97 1.17
C ASN A 62 -1.18 -2.21 2.36
N VAL A 63 -1.49 -2.62 3.60
CA VAL A 63 -1.07 -1.88 4.80
C VAL A 63 0.44 -1.66 4.90
N TRP A 64 1.24 -2.60 4.41
CA TRP A 64 2.70 -2.56 4.45
C TRP A 64 3.28 -1.44 3.58
N TRP A 65 2.63 -1.17 2.46
CA TRP A 65 3.01 -0.14 1.49
C TRP A 65 2.34 1.20 1.77
N TRP A 66 1.13 1.16 2.35
CA TRP A 66 0.37 2.36 2.68
C TRP A 66 1.03 3.14 3.82
N ARG A 67 1.52 2.46 4.86
CA ARG A 67 2.03 3.13 6.07
C ARG A 67 3.23 4.04 5.77
N PRO A 68 4.31 3.59 5.09
CA PRO A 68 5.45 4.45 4.75
C PRO A 68 5.06 5.56 3.78
N LEU A 69 4.20 5.25 2.80
CA LEU A 69 3.69 6.27 1.88
C LEU A 69 2.96 7.37 2.65
N TRP A 70 1.97 7.01 3.48
CA TRP A 70 1.15 7.98 4.20
C TRP A 70 1.96 8.77 5.22
N GLU A 71 2.91 8.14 5.91
CA GLU A 71 3.85 8.83 6.80
C GLU A 71 4.64 9.91 6.07
N TYR A 72 5.20 9.58 4.90
CA TYR A 72 5.90 10.55 4.06
C TYR A 72 4.99 11.70 3.62
N ILE A 73 3.74 11.41 3.22
CA ILE A 73 2.76 12.45 2.90
C ILE A 73 2.48 13.34 4.12
N CYS A 74 2.34 12.77 5.31
CA CYS A 74 2.06 13.54 6.53
C CYS A 74 3.18 14.54 6.82
N ILE A 75 4.44 14.11 6.68
CA ILE A 75 5.63 14.95 6.89
C ILE A 75 5.68 16.05 5.83
N GLU A 76 5.63 15.69 4.55
CA GLU A 76 5.86 16.63 3.46
C GLU A 76 4.67 17.57 3.18
N CYS A 77 3.48 17.19 3.66
CA CYS A 77 2.23 17.92 3.46
C CYS A 77 1.59 18.36 4.78
N GLU A 78 2.36 18.50 5.87
CA GLU A 78 1.84 18.96 7.18
C GLU A 78 1.07 20.30 7.09
N ASN A 79 1.48 21.19 6.19
CA ASN A 79 0.84 22.50 5.98
C ASN A 79 -0.35 22.46 4.98
N ILE A 80 -0.69 21.26 4.50
CA ILE A 80 -1.83 20.99 3.61
C ILE A 80 -2.89 20.16 4.35
N LEU A 81 -2.43 19.20 5.14
CA LEU A 81 -3.24 18.30 5.94
C LEU A 81 -3.64 18.95 7.28
N THR A 82 -4.78 18.55 7.80
CA THR A 82 -5.15 18.82 9.20
C THR A 82 -4.79 17.62 10.08
N ASP A 83 -4.68 17.80 11.39
CA ASP A 83 -4.43 16.69 12.34
C ASP A 83 -5.39 15.51 12.13
N LYS A 84 -6.67 15.81 11.90
CA LYS A 84 -7.67 14.79 11.57
C LYS A 84 -7.36 14.03 10.27
N ASP A 85 -6.82 14.69 9.26
CA ASP A 85 -6.44 13.98 8.03
C ASP A 85 -5.30 13.01 8.30
N ILE A 86 -4.28 13.48 9.03
CA ILE A 86 -3.10 12.69 9.41
C ILE A 86 -3.52 11.44 10.17
N GLU A 87 -4.37 11.62 11.20
CA GLU A 87 -4.92 10.53 12.01
C GLU A 87 -5.79 9.59 11.18
N SER A 88 -6.86 10.09 10.55
CA SER A 88 -7.81 9.26 9.80
C SER A 88 -7.18 8.56 8.61
N GLY A 89 -6.13 9.10 7.99
CA GLY A 89 -5.41 8.40 6.92
C GLY A 89 -4.70 7.12 7.37
N SER A 90 -4.64 6.85 8.67
CA SER A 90 -4.18 5.59 9.23
C SER A 90 -5.29 4.53 9.38
N TYR A 91 -6.53 4.85 9.03
CA TYR A 91 -7.72 4.01 9.20
C TYR A 91 -8.58 3.93 7.93
N ASN A 92 -9.37 2.85 7.85
CA ASN A 92 -10.38 2.63 6.82
C ASN A 92 -11.76 3.15 7.29
N ASP A 93 -11.78 4.39 7.78
CA ASP A 93 -12.95 5.00 8.45
C ASP A 93 -13.86 5.78 7.48
N GLY A 94 -13.53 5.77 6.18
CA GLY A 94 -14.26 6.52 5.17
C GLY A 94 -13.94 8.02 5.15
N HIS A 95 -12.83 8.44 5.78
CA HIS A 95 -12.39 9.83 5.77
C HIS A 95 -12.16 10.35 4.36
N LYS A 96 -12.40 11.66 4.18
CA LYS A 96 -12.39 12.32 2.88
C LYS A 96 -11.38 13.44 2.85
N ILE A 97 -10.50 13.39 1.86
CA ILE A 97 -9.61 14.50 1.49
C ILE A 97 -10.27 15.30 0.36
N SER A 98 -10.39 16.61 0.55
CA SER A 98 -11.06 17.48 -0.41
C SER A 98 -10.28 17.63 -1.72
N LYS A 99 -10.96 18.05 -2.79
CA LYS A 99 -10.33 18.38 -4.09
C LYS A 99 -9.13 19.32 -3.93
N THR A 100 -9.29 20.38 -3.13
CA THR A 100 -8.24 21.39 -2.92
C THR A 100 -7.03 20.80 -2.23
N LYS A 101 -7.23 20.00 -1.17
CA LYS A 101 -6.12 19.31 -0.48
C LYS A 101 -5.44 18.30 -1.40
N SER A 102 -6.22 17.47 -2.10
CA SER A 102 -5.72 16.47 -3.06
C SER A 102 -4.82 17.10 -4.14
N LYS A 103 -5.27 18.20 -4.77
CA LYS A 103 -4.45 18.95 -5.75
C LYS A 103 -3.18 19.54 -5.14
N ARG A 104 -3.23 20.05 -3.91
CA ARG A 104 -2.05 20.59 -3.22
C ARG A 104 -1.05 19.49 -2.89
N ILE A 105 -1.51 18.31 -2.45
CA ILE A 105 -0.67 17.12 -2.23
C ILE A 105 0.00 16.72 -3.55
N ALA A 106 -0.76 16.57 -4.64
CA ALA A 106 -0.20 16.22 -5.95
C ALA A 106 0.87 17.23 -6.40
N SER A 107 0.59 18.53 -6.28
CA SER A 107 1.56 19.57 -6.61
C SER A 107 2.82 19.51 -5.75
N ARG A 108 2.71 19.20 -4.45
CA ARG A 108 3.85 19.05 -3.54
C ARG A 108 4.71 17.85 -3.96
N LEU A 109 4.09 16.69 -4.15
CA LEU A 109 4.79 15.47 -4.55
C LEU A 109 5.46 15.62 -5.91
N ARG A 110 4.82 16.28 -6.87
CA ARG A 110 5.41 16.56 -8.19
C ARG A 110 6.70 17.37 -8.08
N THR A 111 6.75 18.34 -7.16
CA THR A 111 7.98 19.11 -6.88
C THR A 111 9.06 18.20 -6.28
N LEU A 112 8.72 17.44 -5.23
CA LEU A 112 9.66 16.53 -4.53
C LEU A 112 10.20 15.40 -5.43
N ILE A 113 9.37 14.93 -6.37
CA ILE A 113 9.80 13.97 -7.39
C ILE A 113 10.79 14.64 -8.35
N LYS A 114 10.51 15.87 -8.78
CA LYS A 114 11.32 16.60 -9.75
C LYS A 114 12.67 17.04 -9.20
N ASP A 115 12.73 17.45 -7.94
CA ASP A 115 13.96 17.93 -7.30
C ASP A 115 14.82 16.81 -6.72
N GLY A 116 14.33 15.57 -6.70
CA GLY A 116 15.07 14.40 -6.24
C GLY A 116 14.84 14.05 -4.76
N SER A 117 14.08 14.85 -4.01
CA SER A 117 13.81 14.62 -2.58
C SER A 117 13.17 13.25 -2.30
N VAL A 118 12.29 12.76 -3.18
CA VAL A 118 11.70 11.41 -3.03
C VAL A 118 12.76 10.32 -3.20
N VAL A 119 13.72 10.51 -4.10
CA VAL A 119 14.81 9.56 -4.33
C VAL A 119 15.76 9.54 -3.12
N GLU A 120 16.13 10.72 -2.62
CA GLU A 120 16.95 10.85 -1.43
C GLU A 120 16.30 10.19 -0.20
N HIS A 121 14.99 10.42 -0.01
CA HIS A 121 14.22 9.77 1.05
C HIS A 121 14.20 8.24 0.87
N ALA A 122 13.93 7.73 -0.32
CA ALA A 122 13.89 6.29 -0.58
C ALA A 122 15.23 5.61 -0.28
N ILE A 123 16.35 6.22 -0.69
CA ILE A 123 17.70 5.73 -0.39
C ILE A 123 17.95 5.72 1.12
N ALA A 124 17.69 6.84 1.80
CA ALA A 124 17.89 6.96 3.24
C ALA A 124 17.02 5.96 4.02
N TYR A 125 15.77 5.76 3.57
CA TYR A 125 14.83 4.81 4.15
C TYR A 125 15.32 3.37 3.99
N HIS A 126 15.79 3.00 2.80
CA HIS A 126 16.33 1.67 2.53
C HIS A 126 17.57 1.38 3.38
N VAL A 127 18.54 2.32 3.40
CA VAL A 127 19.74 2.21 4.25
C VAL A 127 19.37 2.08 5.72
N HIS A 128 18.38 2.83 6.19
CA HIS A 128 17.88 2.68 7.56
C HIS A 128 17.35 1.27 7.82
N LEU A 129 16.48 0.73 6.95
CA LEU A 129 15.92 -0.61 7.10
C LEU A 129 17.00 -1.70 7.12
N GLU A 130 18.00 -1.61 6.23
CA GLU A 130 19.11 -2.56 6.19
C GLU A 130 20.00 -2.49 7.44
N SER A 131 20.09 -1.31 8.08
CA SER A 131 20.87 -1.13 9.31
C SER A 131 20.21 -1.69 10.57
N LEU A 132 18.92 -2.07 10.49
CA LEU A 132 18.19 -2.54 11.67
C LEU A 132 18.73 -3.89 12.16
N PRO A 133 18.99 -4.02 13.48
CA PRO A 133 19.51 -5.27 14.02
C PRO A 133 18.46 -6.37 13.98
N LEU A 134 18.93 -7.61 14.00
CA LEU A 134 18.09 -8.75 14.31
C LEU A 134 17.55 -8.63 15.74
N GLU A 135 16.29 -9.01 15.91
CA GLU A 135 15.62 -9.03 17.21
C GLU A 135 15.52 -10.45 17.73
N ASP A 136 15.36 -10.60 19.05
CA ASP A 136 15.00 -11.88 19.63
C ASP A 136 13.61 -12.31 19.16
N CYS A 137 13.48 -13.61 18.86
CA CYS A 137 12.21 -14.22 18.57
C CYS A 137 11.38 -14.24 19.86
N GLY A 138 10.37 -13.37 19.94
CA GLY A 138 9.49 -13.27 21.12
C GLY A 138 8.54 -14.45 21.36
N ILE A 139 8.63 -15.53 20.56
CA ILE A 139 7.90 -16.79 20.83
C ILE A 139 8.76 -17.74 21.68
N CYS A 140 10.08 -17.69 21.53
CA CYS A 140 11.02 -18.49 22.31
C CYS A 140 11.97 -17.64 23.16
N ASP A 141 11.73 -16.33 23.23
CA ASP A 141 12.56 -15.32 23.89
C ASP A 141 14.06 -15.48 23.59
N GLY A 142 14.39 -15.68 22.31
CA GLY A 142 15.78 -15.82 21.87
C GLY A 142 16.40 -17.20 22.04
N SER A 143 15.74 -18.13 22.74
CA SER A 143 16.33 -19.45 23.06
C SER A 143 16.42 -20.41 21.86
N GLY A 144 15.60 -20.20 20.83
CA GLY A 144 15.50 -21.14 19.72
C GLY A 144 14.69 -22.40 19.98
N HIS A 145 14.17 -22.57 21.19
CA HIS A 145 13.42 -23.74 21.63
C HIS A 145 12.11 -23.32 22.31
N ARG A 146 11.07 -24.12 22.17
CA ARG A 146 9.79 -23.93 22.85
C ARG A 146 9.52 -25.13 23.74
N ASN A 147 8.93 -24.87 24.89
CA ASN A 147 8.45 -25.91 25.80
C ASN A 147 7.08 -25.49 26.33
N ASP A 148 6.14 -25.33 25.40
CA ASP A 148 4.75 -24.97 25.68
C ASP A 148 3.81 -26.09 25.20
N ASN A 149 2.51 -25.90 25.41
CA ASN A 149 1.51 -26.92 25.08
C ASN A 149 1.31 -27.11 23.55
N ILE A 150 1.89 -26.24 22.73
CA ILE A 150 1.80 -26.27 21.27
C ILE A 150 3.06 -26.91 20.68
N VAL A 151 4.23 -26.54 21.19
CA VAL A 151 5.53 -27.03 20.74
C VAL A 151 6.42 -27.35 21.94
N GLN A 152 6.92 -28.58 21.95
CA GLN A 152 8.00 -29.04 22.84
C GLN A 152 9.16 -29.48 21.95
N GLY A 153 10.10 -28.57 21.70
CA GLY A 153 11.10 -28.78 20.66
C GLY A 153 11.66 -27.49 20.05
N PRO A 154 12.39 -27.60 18.94
CA PRO A 154 12.88 -26.44 18.21
C PRO A 154 11.74 -25.46 17.88
N CYS A 155 12.00 -24.16 18.06
CA CYS A 155 10.99 -23.13 17.87
C CYS A 155 10.58 -23.04 16.39
N ASN A 156 9.35 -23.44 16.08
CA ASN A 156 8.80 -23.42 14.72
C ASN A 156 8.58 -22.01 14.12
N ALA A 157 8.79 -20.94 14.89
CA ALA A 157 8.69 -19.56 14.40
C ALA A 157 10.02 -18.99 13.88
N CYS A 158 11.15 -19.32 14.52
CA CYS A 158 12.47 -18.84 14.11
C CYS A 158 13.35 -19.93 13.49
N ASN A 159 12.97 -21.20 13.59
CA ASN A 159 13.66 -22.33 12.98
C ASN A 159 12.85 -22.85 11.76
N THR A 160 12.69 -22.00 10.75
CA THR A 160 12.02 -22.34 9.49
C THR A 160 13.06 -22.49 8.37
N GLU A 161 12.65 -23.04 7.23
CA GLU A 161 13.51 -23.07 6.04
C GLU A 161 13.88 -21.66 5.58
N TYR A 162 12.89 -20.76 5.56
CA TYR A 162 13.09 -19.35 5.25
C TYR A 162 14.15 -18.67 6.11
N THR A 163 14.12 -18.84 7.45
CA THR A 163 15.11 -18.18 8.31
C THR A 163 16.52 -18.74 8.09
N LYS A 164 16.64 -20.03 7.78
CA LYS A 164 17.93 -20.66 7.44
C LYS A 164 18.48 -20.15 6.11
N GLU A 165 17.66 -20.11 5.07
CA GLU A 165 18.05 -19.58 3.75
C GLU A 165 18.44 -18.11 3.82
N ALA A 166 17.74 -17.33 4.65
CA ALA A 166 18.06 -15.92 4.90
C ALA A 166 19.27 -15.71 5.82
N GLY A 167 19.93 -16.76 6.29
CA GLY A 167 21.09 -16.67 7.19
C GLY A 167 20.77 -16.09 8.58
N ILE A 168 19.50 -16.13 9.00
CA ILE A 168 19.06 -15.61 10.30
C ILE A 168 19.34 -16.68 11.37
N PRO A 169 20.12 -16.36 12.43
CA PRO A 169 20.39 -17.30 13.51
C PRO A 169 19.13 -17.81 14.20
N ILE A 170 19.15 -19.06 14.67
CA ILE A 170 18.08 -19.62 15.50
C ILE A 170 17.90 -18.75 16.75
N GLY A 171 16.66 -18.49 17.12
CA GLY A 171 16.31 -17.58 18.22
C GLY A 171 16.20 -16.11 17.78
N LYS A 172 16.61 -15.76 16.56
CA LYS A 172 16.50 -14.40 16.02
C LYS A 172 15.40 -14.28 14.97
N LYS A 173 15.01 -13.04 14.69
CA LYS A 173 14.14 -12.64 13.58
C LYS A 173 14.58 -11.30 13.01
N LYS A 174 14.21 -11.01 11.77
CA LYS A 174 14.35 -9.67 11.20
C LYS A 174 13.48 -8.68 11.97
N ASN A 175 13.92 -7.43 12.07
CA ASN A 175 13.09 -6.35 12.61
C ASN A 175 11.81 -6.24 11.78
N TRP A 176 10.66 -6.15 12.45
CA TRP A 176 9.35 -6.11 11.81
C TRP A 176 9.17 -4.93 10.85
N LYS A 177 9.92 -3.83 11.06
CA LYS A 177 9.91 -2.67 10.15
C LYS A 177 10.38 -2.99 8.73
N LEU A 178 11.19 -4.04 8.53
CA LEU A 178 11.62 -4.47 7.19
C LEU A 178 10.44 -4.93 6.32
N SER A 179 9.27 -5.18 6.90
CA SER A 179 8.06 -5.51 6.14
C SER A 179 7.41 -4.29 5.48
N TYR A 180 7.86 -3.06 5.76
CA TYR A 180 7.25 -1.82 5.29
C TYR A 180 8.19 -1.10 4.31
N PRO A 181 8.19 -1.46 3.02
CA PRO A 181 9.05 -0.82 2.03
C PRO A 181 8.53 0.57 1.62
N PHE A 182 9.44 1.39 1.09
CA PHE A 182 9.13 2.68 0.47
C PHE A 182 9.66 2.68 -0.96
N GLU A 183 8.78 2.81 -1.96
CA GLU A 183 9.18 2.85 -3.37
C GLU A 183 8.68 4.11 -4.06
N ILE A 184 9.51 4.61 -4.98
CA ILE A 184 9.29 5.86 -5.70
C ILE A 184 8.08 5.75 -6.62
N GLU A 185 7.90 4.61 -7.28
CA GLU A 185 6.78 4.33 -8.19
C GLU A 185 5.43 4.43 -7.48
N ASN A 186 5.39 4.03 -6.21
CA ASN A 186 4.19 4.14 -5.37
C ASN A 186 3.83 5.61 -5.10
N ILE A 187 4.84 6.46 -4.84
CA ILE A 187 4.67 7.91 -4.68
C ILE A 187 4.20 8.56 -5.99
N ILE A 188 4.79 8.15 -7.13
CA ILE A 188 4.39 8.63 -8.46
C ILE A 188 2.93 8.25 -8.76
N GLY A 189 2.53 7.01 -8.46
CA GLY A 189 1.15 6.54 -8.61
C GLY A 189 0.17 7.36 -7.76
N PHE A 190 0.53 7.59 -6.49
CA PHE A 190 -0.31 8.36 -5.57
C PHE A 190 -0.42 9.84 -5.95
N GLU A 191 0.67 10.44 -6.46
CA GLU A 191 0.68 11.79 -7.02
C GLU A 191 -0.34 11.93 -8.16
N ARG A 192 -0.30 11.01 -9.14
CA ARG A 192 -1.24 10.99 -10.27
C ARG A 192 -2.68 10.81 -9.83
N PHE A 193 -2.92 9.91 -8.87
CA PHE A 193 -4.23 9.71 -8.26
C PHE A 193 -4.72 11.01 -7.62
N CYS A 194 -3.92 11.63 -6.76
CA CYS A 194 -4.27 12.88 -6.08
C CYS A 194 -4.58 14.01 -7.07
N GLU A 195 -3.84 14.08 -8.17
CA GLU A 195 -4.05 15.09 -9.20
C GLU A 195 -5.42 14.92 -9.86
N GLN A 196 -5.88 13.69 -10.07
CA GLN A 196 -7.04 13.40 -10.90
C GLN A 196 -8.30 12.96 -10.13
N SER A 197 -8.21 12.72 -8.82
CA SER A 197 -9.31 12.16 -8.01
C SER A 197 -10.50 13.11 -7.79
N GLY A 198 -10.27 14.42 -7.89
CA GLY A 198 -11.26 15.42 -7.48
C GLY A 198 -11.49 15.44 -5.96
N GLY A 199 -10.50 15.00 -5.18
CA GLY A 199 -10.63 14.62 -3.78
C GLY A 199 -10.86 13.11 -3.67
N PHE A 200 -10.64 12.51 -2.51
CA PHE A 200 -10.74 11.06 -2.36
C PHE A 200 -11.29 10.64 -1.00
N LYS A 201 -11.79 9.40 -0.94
CA LYS A 201 -12.23 8.71 0.26
C LYS A 201 -11.28 7.53 0.54
N ILE A 202 -10.92 7.32 1.80
CA ILE A 202 -10.08 6.21 2.27
C ILE A 202 -10.99 5.12 2.87
N CYS A 203 -10.96 3.90 2.33
CA CYS A 203 -11.83 2.77 2.69
C CYS A 203 -11.04 1.51 3.01
#